data_AF-A0A2M7YQ13-F1
#
_entry.id   AF-A0A2M7YQ13-F1
#
_cell.length_a   1.000
_cell.length_b   1.000
_cell.length_c   1.000
_cell.angle_alpha   90.00
_cell.angle_beta   90.00
_cell.angle_gamma   90.00
#
_symmetry.space_group_name_H-M   'P 1'
#
loop_
_entity.id
_entity.type
_entity.pdbx_description
1 polymer ?
#
loop_
_entity_poly.entity_id
_entity_poly.type
_entity_poly.pdbx_seq_one_letter_code
_entity_poly.pdbx_strand_id
1 'polypeptide(L)'
;MTTARRRSFISSLLVLAAIGLLWPIYNAPIWWVSLEAPNYPPEVFPDGVRIEFHLNGVFSGCGQAAGSADQEGDALDCVHEMDTINHYVGMYPIASGGAVEVFFSLFLVAMVGVMLLGFLVRCAVLRMSIMSAGFVAVAVWMGLAFLGPDGLRYQSARYLAGRVMDSGESLADETPDRELSSGEALVARLKASLAESKAAEGGEAQAAPAAVDGGAKEQSLRYFRDAFNQDTDRIGDEQWQGSGSQFIPWHYRRNLGRYFRDPEVLEPMVAGIAKEGTILFWGIIVAMIVLVGITRRPGGAAEKLLTLAPAGLPLFFVIEYSVWLWWYGHHMNEMGAFTLKPFMPTVFGQGKVAQFTTNSYPEYGFGLMILFSLLLLAAMLLRRERIKDDEDN
;
A
#
# COMPACT_ATOMS: atom_id res chain seq x y z
N MET A 1 4.13 -44.66 8.35
CA MET A 1 3.47 -43.46 8.95
C MET A 1 1.98 -43.78 9.06
N THR A 2 1.35 -43.57 10.22
CA THR A 2 -0.13 -43.68 10.32
C THR A 2 -0.80 -42.61 9.43
N THR A 3 -1.98 -42.90 8.91
CA THR A 3 -2.79 -41.99 8.07
C THR A 3 -2.98 -40.62 8.76
N ALA A 4 -3.25 -40.63 10.06
CA ALA A 4 -3.36 -39.42 10.89
C ALA A 4 -2.06 -38.59 10.94
N ARG A 5 -0.89 -39.24 11.11
CA ARG A 5 0.41 -38.56 11.11
C ARG A 5 0.75 -37.94 9.76
N ARG A 6 0.38 -38.62 8.66
CA ARG A 6 0.55 -38.11 7.29
C ARG A 6 -0.31 -36.87 7.03
N ARG A 7 -1.61 -36.91 7.37
CA ARG A 7 -2.52 -35.74 7.22
C ARG A 7 -2.05 -34.53 8.03
N SER A 8 -1.57 -34.76 9.26
CA SER A 8 -0.95 -33.75 10.12
C SER A 8 0.25 -33.06 9.47
N PHE A 9 1.13 -33.85 8.87
CA PHE A 9 2.32 -33.35 8.19
C PHE A 9 1.93 -32.52 6.95
N ILE A 10 1.00 -33.01 6.13
CA ILE A 10 0.49 -32.30 4.95
C ILE A 10 -0.17 -30.98 5.34
N SER A 11 -1.06 -30.97 6.33
CA SER A 11 -1.71 -29.75 6.83
C SER A 11 -0.68 -28.70 7.26
N SER A 12 0.38 -29.12 7.95
CA SER A 12 1.46 -28.20 8.37
C SER A 12 2.25 -27.66 7.17
N LEU A 13 2.53 -28.48 6.17
CA LEU A 13 3.21 -28.06 4.94
C LEU A 13 2.38 -27.02 4.16
N LEU A 14 1.06 -27.22 4.07
CA LEU A 14 0.16 -26.27 3.41
C LEU A 14 0.15 -24.91 4.11
N VAL A 15 0.14 -24.89 5.44
CA VAL A 15 0.20 -23.63 6.21
C VAL A 15 1.56 -22.95 6.06
N LEU A 16 2.66 -23.70 6.05
CA LEU A 16 3.98 -23.15 5.80
C LEU A 16 4.11 -22.56 4.39
N ALA A 17 3.54 -23.23 3.39
CA ALA A 17 3.45 -22.70 2.04
C ALA A 17 2.62 -21.41 2.00
N ALA A 18 1.48 -21.36 2.71
CA ALA A 18 0.67 -20.15 2.83
C ALA A 18 1.42 -19.00 3.52
N ILE A 19 2.18 -19.26 4.59
CA ILE A 19 3.06 -18.25 5.20
C ILE A 19 4.08 -17.74 4.19
N GLY A 20 4.68 -18.62 3.39
CA GLY A 20 5.62 -18.25 2.33
C GLY A 20 5.00 -17.35 1.24
N LEU A 21 3.69 -17.45 0.99
CA LEU A 21 2.99 -16.61 0.02
C LEU A 21 2.73 -15.17 0.50
N LEU A 22 2.79 -14.89 1.81
CA LEU A 22 2.50 -13.56 2.35
C LEU A 22 3.43 -12.48 1.78
N TRP A 23 4.72 -12.78 1.64
CA TRP A 23 5.70 -11.82 1.10
C TRP A 23 5.52 -11.53 -0.40
N PRO A 24 5.36 -12.55 -1.28
CA PRO A 24 4.95 -12.34 -2.66
C PRO A 24 3.64 -11.55 -2.78
N ILE A 25 2.61 -11.88 -2.01
CA ILE A 25 1.31 -11.16 -2.04
C ILE A 25 1.51 -9.68 -1.68
N TYR A 26 2.30 -9.38 -0.65
CA TYR A 26 2.53 -7.98 -0.24
C TYR A 26 3.21 -7.13 -1.32
N ASN A 27 4.02 -7.72 -2.19
CA ASN A 27 4.77 -6.99 -3.21
C ASN A 27 4.16 -7.08 -4.62
N ALA A 28 3.18 -7.96 -4.84
CA ALA A 28 2.55 -8.16 -6.14
C ALA A 28 1.41 -7.17 -6.41
N PRO A 29 1.18 -6.79 -7.68
CA PRO A 29 -0.05 -6.12 -8.10
C PRO A 29 -1.21 -7.09 -7.89
N ILE A 30 -2.20 -6.65 -7.14
CA ILE A 30 -3.37 -7.44 -6.79
C ILE A 30 -4.47 -7.22 -7.84
N TRP A 31 -4.68 -5.97 -8.22
CA TRP A 31 -5.76 -5.58 -9.12
C TRP A 31 -5.28 -4.42 -9.99
N TRP A 32 -5.74 -4.35 -11.22
CA TRP A 32 -5.42 -3.22 -12.09
C TRP A 32 -6.68 -2.55 -12.59
N VAL A 33 -6.55 -1.25 -12.84
CA VAL A 33 -7.56 -0.43 -13.51
C VAL A 33 -6.90 0.31 -14.63
N SER A 34 -7.59 0.39 -15.77
CA SER A 34 -7.17 1.21 -16.89
C SER A 34 -8.31 2.10 -17.38
N LEU A 35 -7.96 3.32 -17.78
CA LEU A 35 -8.84 4.23 -18.51
C LEU A 35 -8.36 4.38 -19.95
N GLU A 36 -9.24 4.08 -20.90
CA GLU A 36 -9.04 4.33 -22.33
C GLU A 36 -9.95 5.48 -22.76
N ALA A 37 -9.41 6.42 -23.53
CA ALA A 37 -10.20 7.49 -24.14
C ALA A 37 -9.55 7.98 -25.44
N PRO A 38 -10.29 8.68 -26.31
CA PRO A 38 -9.76 9.21 -27.57
C PRO A 38 -8.52 10.11 -27.41
N ASN A 39 -8.38 10.77 -26.25
CA ASN A 39 -7.25 11.64 -25.93
C ASN A 39 -6.00 10.88 -25.46
N TYR A 40 -6.11 9.57 -25.16
CA TYR A 40 -5.03 8.69 -24.76
C TYR A 40 -4.85 7.61 -25.83
N PRO A 41 -4.11 7.93 -26.91
CA PRO A 41 -4.02 7.07 -28.09
C PRO A 41 -3.24 5.78 -27.78
N PRO A 42 -3.64 4.60 -28.32
CA PRO A 42 -2.98 3.31 -28.07
C PRO A 42 -1.51 3.26 -28.46
N GLU A 43 -1.04 4.14 -29.33
CA GLU A 43 0.37 4.25 -29.71
C GLU A 43 1.25 4.65 -28.51
N VAL A 44 0.74 5.53 -27.63
CA VAL A 44 1.46 5.99 -26.42
C VAL A 44 1.00 5.22 -25.18
N PHE A 45 -0.30 4.90 -25.10
CA PHE A 45 -0.94 4.21 -23.99
C PHE A 45 -1.59 2.90 -24.48
N PRO A 46 -0.79 1.85 -24.80
CA PRO A 46 -1.31 0.62 -25.38
C PRO A 46 -2.32 -0.10 -24.48
N ASP A 47 -2.12 0.00 -23.17
CA ASP A 47 -3.02 -0.56 -22.15
C ASP A 47 -3.89 0.54 -21.50
N GLY A 48 -4.02 1.71 -22.13
CA GLY A 48 -4.64 2.91 -21.54
C GLY A 48 -3.85 3.50 -20.37
N VAL A 49 -4.48 4.41 -19.63
CA VAL A 49 -3.91 4.96 -18.38
C VAL A 49 -4.10 3.91 -17.28
N ARG A 50 -3.12 3.02 -17.16
CA ARG A 50 -3.16 1.86 -16.27
C ARG A 50 -2.50 2.14 -14.93
N ILE A 51 -3.21 1.83 -13.85
CA ILE A 51 -2.69 1.81 -12.48
C ILE A 51 -2.84 0.41 -11.87
N GLU A 52 -1.93 0.08 -10.96
CA GLU A 52 -1.91 -1.20 -10.26
C GLU A 52 -2.05 -1.01 -8.75
N PHE A 53 -3.04 -1.67 -8.17
CA PHE A 53 -3.29 -1.69 -6.73
C PHE A 53 -2.49 -2.80 -6.07
N HIS A 54 -1.66 -2.44 -5.11
CA HIS A 54 -0.92 -3.35 -4.24
C HIS A 54 -1.38 -3.17 -2.79
N LEU A 55 -1.06 -4.13 -1.92
CA LEU A 55 -1.26 -3.95 -0.48
C LEU A 55 -0.43 -2.81 0.11
N ASN A 56 0.64 -2.39 -0.58
CA ASN A 56 1.60 -1.40 -0.11
C ASN A 56 1.56 -0.07 -0.88
N GLY A 57 0.64 0.11 -1.82
CA GLY A 57 0.51 1.37 -2.58
C GLY A 57 -0.22 1.19 -3.90
N VAL A 58 -0.32 2.28 -4.64
CA VAL A 58 -0.74 2.28 -6.04
C VAL A 58 0.49 2.64 -6.89
N PHE A 59 0.65 1.95 -8.01
CA PHE A 59 1.82 2.12 -8.88
C PHE A 59 1.37 2.32 -10.32
N SER A 60 2.22 2.96 -11.12
CA SER A 60 2.00 3.06 -12.56
C SER A 60 2.11 1.67 -13.19
N GLY A 61 1.09 1.29 -13.95
CA GLY A 61 1.08 0.09 -14.78
C GLY A 61 1.47 0.37 -16.24
N CYS A 62 1.89 1.59 -16.55
CA CYS A 62 2.24 1.98 -17.91
C CYS A 62 3.68 1.62 -18.26
N GLY A 63 3.85 1.17 -19.51
CA GLY A 63 5.17 0.93 -20.10
C GLY A 63 5.89 2.23 -20.48
N GLN A 64 7.08 2.09 -21.05
CA GLN A 64 7.78 3.22 -21.67
C GLN A 64 7.02 3.70 -22.93
N ALA A 65 7.00 5.01 -23.16
CA ALA A 65 6.29 5.60 -24.30
C ALA A 65 6.90 5.09 -25.61
N ALA A 66 6.15 4.32 -26.39
CA ALA A 66 6.57 3.91 -27.72
C ALA A 66 6.25 5.03 -28.74
N GLY A 67 7.22 5.90 -29.01
CA GLY A 67 7.16 6.72 -30.23
C GLY A 67 7.40 8.22 -30.06
N SER A 68 8.66 8.60 -29.90
CA SER A 68 9.26 9.55 -30.84
C SER A 68 10.72 9.13 -31.04
N ALA A 69 11.18 9.02 -32.28
CA ALA A 69 12.50 8.48 -32.63
C ALA A 69 13.69 9.32 -32.10
N ASP A 70 13.43 10.38 -31.33
CA ASP A 70 14.42 11.33 -30.82
C ASP A 70 14.25 11.64 -29.31
N GLN A 71 13.39 10.92 -28.57
CA GLN A 71 13.28 11.06 -27.11
C GLN A 71 13.25 9.67 -26.45
N GLU A 72 14.35 9.29 -25.82
CA GLU A 72 14.37 8.25 -24.77
C GLU A 72 13.47 8.73 -23.63
N GLY A 73 12.17 8.40 -23.72
CA GLY A 73 11.14 8.90 -22.82
C GLY A 73 11.17 8.20 -21.47
N ASP A 74 11.08 9.00 -20.40
CA ASP A 74 10.79 8.52 -19.06
C ASP A 74 9.60 7.56 -19.05
N ALA A 75 9.60 6.59 -18.11
CA ALA A 75 8.43 5.75 -17.90
C ALA A 75 7.21 6.62 -17.60
N LEU A 76 6.09 6.41 -18.32
CA LEU A 76 4.88 7.21 -18.10
C LEU A 76 4.36 7.00 -16.68
N ASP A 77 4.14 8.10 -15.98
CA ASP A 77 3.49 8.08 -14.67
C ASP A 77 1.97 8.12 -14.82
N CYS A 78 1.37 6.94 -15.00
CA CYS A 78 -0.07 6.82 -15.14
C CYS A 78 -0.86 7.07 -13.86
N VAL A 79 -0.20 7.13 -12.70
CA VAL A 79 -0.87 7.58 -11.46
C VAL A 79 -1.13 9.08 -11.56
N HIS A 80 -0.15 9.85 -12.02
CA HIS A 80 -0.31 11.29 -12.26
C HIS A 80 -1.39 11.60 -13.30
N GLU A 81 -1.41 10.87 -14.42
CA GLU A 81 -2.44 11.04 -15.46
C GLU A 81 -3.84 10.67 -14.95
N MET A 82 -3.95 9.58 -14.17
CA MET A 82 -5.21 9.19 -13.52
C MET A 82 -5.70 10.27 -12.55
N ASP A 83 -4.82 10.83 -11.72
CA ASP A 83 -5.17 11.91 -10.78
C ASP A 83 -5.57 13.20 -11.49
N THR A 84 -4.93 13.49 -12.62
CA THR A 84 -5.32 14.60 -13.48
C THR A 84 -6.73 14.41 -14.04
N ILE A 85 -7.06 13.21 -14.55
CA ILE A 85 -8.42 12.88 -15.00
C ILE A 85 -9.41 12.99 -13.83
N ASN A 86 -9.08 12.41 -12.67
CA ASN A 86 -9.91 12.45 -11.47
C ASN A 86 -10.25 13.89 -11.08
N HIS A 87 -9.25 14.77 -11.04
CA HIS A 87 -9.45 16.18 -10.75
C HIS A 87 -10.45 16.84 -11.72
N TYR A 88 -10.34 16.58 -13.03
CA TYR A 88 -11.27 17.15 -14.02
C TYR A 88 -12.72 16.69 -13.85
N VAL A 89 -12.95 15.46 -13.36
CA VAL A 89 -14.30 14.93 -13.11
C VAL A 89 -14.77 15.13 -11.66
N GLY A 90 -13.98 15.84 -10.84
CA GLY A 90 -14.28 16.09 -9.43
C GLY A 90 -14.00 14.93 -8.49
N MET A 91 -13.36 13.85 -8.95
CA MET A 91 -12.89 12.78 -8.08
C MET A 91 -11.61 13.19 -7.34
N TYR A 92 -11.43 12.68 -6.12
CA TYR A 92 -10.21 12.88 -5.35
C TYR A 92 -9.02 12.11 -5.96
N PRO A 93 -7.76 12.55 -5.74
CA PRO A 93 -6.58 11.81 -6.17
C PRO A 93 -6.52 10.43 -5.52
N ILE A 94 -5.94 9.46 -6.20
CA ILE A 94 -5.89 8.05 -5.80
C ILE A 94 -5.21 7.87 -4.43
N ALA A 95 -4.23 8.71 -4.12
CA ALA A 95 -3.55 8.75 -2.81
C ALA A 95 -4.48 9.03 -1.63
N SER A 96 -5.68 9.57 -1.88
CA SER A 96 -6.68 9.82 -0.84
C SER A 96 -7.42 8.57 -0.37
N GLY A 97 -7.33 7.47 -1.12
CA GLY A 97 -8.00 6.21 -0.82
C GLY A 97 -7.08 5.26 -0.09
N GLY A 98 -7.56 4.70 1.02
CA GLY A 98 -6.84 3.64 1.75
C GLY A 98 -5.53 4.08 2.40
N ALA A 99 -5.28 5.38 2.59
CA ALA A 99 -3.98 5.90 3.03
C ALA A 99 -3.54 5.29 4.38
N VAL A 100 -4.50 5.10 5.28
CA VAL A 100 -4.30 4.48 6.59
C VAL A 100 -4.07 2.97 6.45
N GLU A 101 -4.91 2.29 5.69
CA GLU A 101 -4.86 0.84 5.48
C GLU A 101 -3.55 0.41 4.81
N VAL A 102 -3.10 1.17 3.82
CA VAL A 102 -1.81 0.94 3.14
C VAL A 102 -0.63 1.18 4.08
N PHE A 103 -0.71 2.14 5.01
CA PHE A 103 0.33 2.32 6.04
C PHE A 103 0.39 1.10 6.97
N PHE A 104 -0.76 0.58 7.39
CA PHE A 104 -0.83 -0.53 8.34
C PHE A 104 -0.70 -1.92 7.71
N SER A 105 -0.76 -2.03 6.38
CA SER A 105 -0.83 -3.31 5.66
C SER A 105 0.33 -4.25 5.97
N LEU A 106 1.56 -3.73 6.09
CA LEU A 106 2.73 -4.55 6.43
C LEU A 106 2.60 -5.21 7.81
N PHE A 107 2.10 -4.47 8.80
CA PHE A 107 1.88 -4.99 10.15
C PHE A 107 0.70 -5.95 10.20
N LEU A 108 -0.35 -5.72 9.40
CA LEU A 108 -1.48 -6.64 9.26
C LEU A 108 -1.05 -7.97 8.62
N VAL A 109 -0.20 -7.93 7.59
CA VAL A 109 0.39 -9.14 7.00
C VAL A 109 1.26 -9.89 8.02
N ALA A 110 2.08 -9.17 8.79
CA ALA A 110 2.87 -9.77 9.87
C ALA A 110 1.99 -10.41 10.97
N MET A 111 0.89 -9.72 11.34
CA MET A 111 -0.10 -10.24 12.28
C MET A 111 -0.72 -11.55 11.77
N VAL A 112 -1.09 -11.62 10.49
CA VAL A 112 -1.57 -12.85 9.84
C VAL A 112 -0.51 -13.96 9.91
N GLY A 113 0.77 -13.63 9.66
CA GLY A 113 1.88 -14.57 9.82
C GLY A 113 1.94 -15.17 11.22
N VAL A 114 1.83 -14.34 12.28
CA VAL A 114 1.80 -14.80 13.67
C VAL A 114 0.56 -15.67 13.96
N MET A 115 -0.61 -15.33 13.40
CA MET A 115 -1.82 -16.16 13.53
C MET A 115 -1.61 -17.56 12.94
N LEU A 116 -0.99 -17.65 11.76
CA LEU A 116 -0.72 -18.93 11.11
C LEU A 116 0.35 -19.76 11.85
N LEU A 117 1.38 -19.10 12.41
CA LEU A 117 2.33 -19.75 13.33
C LEU A 117 1.61 -20.30 14.57
N GLY A 118 0.68 -19.53 15.13
CA GLY A 118 -0.18 -19.99 16.21
C GLY A 118 -1.02 -21.22 15.82
N PHE A 119 -1.56 -21.23 14.60
CA PHE A 119 -2.32 -22.38 14.09
C PHE A 119 -1.46 -23.64 13.98
N LEU A 120 -0.19 -23.55 13.58
CA LEU A 120 0.71 -24.72 13.49
C LEU A 120 0.91 -25.42 14.85
N VAL A 121 0.77 -24.69 15.95
CA VAL A 121 1.09 -25.18 17.30
C VAL A 121 -0.15 -25.77 17.98
N ARG A 122 -0.02 -27.01 18.48
CA ARG A 122 -1.12 -27.75 19.14
C ARG A 122 -1.18 -27.54 20.64
N CYS A 123 -0.03 -27.41 21.28
CA CYS A 123 0.03 -27.18 22.71
C CYS A 123 -0.47 -25.77 23.00
N ALA A 124 -1.56 -25.64 23.76
CA ALA A 124 -2.21 -24.35 24.03
C ALA A 124 -1.24 -23.35 24.68
N VAL A 125 -0.42 -23.80 25.64
CA VAL A 125 0.56 -22.94 26.32
C VAL A 125 1.63 -22.45 25.33
N LEU A 126 2.20 -23.36 24.52
CA LEU A 126 3.22 -22.98 23.54
C LEU A 126 2.67 -22.05 22.46
N ARG A 127 1.45 -22.33 21.98
CA ARG A 127 0.74 -21.49 21.01
C ARG A 127 0.54 -20.08 21.57
N MET A 128 0.05 -19.99 22.79
CA MET A 128 -0.15 -18.72 23.50
C MET A 128 1.16 -17.95 23.65
N SER A 129 2.24 -18.62 24.04
CA SER A 129 3.55 -17.97 24.19
C SER A 129 4.07 -17.44 22.85
N ILE A 130 4.02 -18.25 21.78
CA ILE A 130 4.47 -17.85 20.44
C ILE A 130 3.64 -16.68 19.92
N MET A 131 2.32 -16.76 20.04
CA MET A 131 1.43 -15.68 19.59
C MET A 131 1.62 -14.40 20.40
N SER A 132 1.76 -14.51 21.72
CA SER A 132 1.99 -13.33 22.58
C SER A 132 3.33 -12.67 22.23
N ALA A 133 4.40 -13.45 22.10
CA ALA A 133 5.71 -12.93 21.70
C ALA A 133 5.66 -12.29 20.30
N GLY A 134 5.03 -12.97 19.33
CA GLY A 134 4.88 -12.49 17.96
C GLY A 134 4.06 -11.19 17.88
N PHE A 135 2.91 -11.13 18.53
CA PHE A 135 2.09 -9.91 18.54
C PHE A 135 2.72 -8.77 19.32
N VAL A 136 3.45 -9.03 20.42
CA VAL A 136 4.24 -7.98 21.08
C VAL A 136 5.31 -7.44 20.13
N ALA A 137 6.01 -8.31 19.39
CA ALA A 137 6.99 -7.87 18.40
C ALA A 137 6.34 -7.01 17.29
N VAL A 138 5.19 -7.43 16.75
CA VAL A 138 4.44 -6.64 15.74
C VAL A 138 3.95 -5.33 16.33
N ALA A 139 3.41 -5.33 17.56
CA ALA A 139 2.93 -4.12 18.24
C ALA A 139 4.05 -3.11 18.51
N VAL A 140 5.23 -3.57 18.95
CA VAL A 140 6.40 -2.72 19.14
C VAL A 140 6.89 -2.17 17.81
N TRP A 141 7.02 -3.00 16.78
CA TRP A 141 7.42 -2.56 15.45
C TRP A 141 6.45 -1.52 14.86
N MET A 142 5.15 -1.78 14.95
CA MET A 142 4.09 -0.86 14.52
C MET A 142 4.10 0.44 15.35
N GLY A 143 4.30 0.35 16.66
CA GLY A 143 4.41 1.51 17.55
C GLY A 143 5.61 2.39 17.21
N LEU A 144 6.78 1.78 16.94
CA LEU A 144 7.97 2.48 16.48
C LEU A 144 7.73 3.17 15.12
N ALA A 145 6.98 2.53 14.21
CA ALA A 145 6.66 3.11 12.91
C ALA A 145 5.65 4.27 12.97
N PHE A 146 4.61 4.13 13.78
CA PHE A 146 3.49 5.08 13.80
C PHE A 146 3.71 6.24 14.78
N LEU A 147 4.25 5.96 15.97
CA LEU A 147 4.41 6.94 17.05
C LEU A 147 5.87 7.35 17.27
N GLY A 148 6.83 6.52 16.86
CA GLY A 148 8.25 6.76 17.10
C GLY A 148 8.85 7.82 16.16
N PRO A 149 9.90 8.54 16.61
CA PRO A 149 10.71 9.39 15.74
C PRO A 149 11.42 8.53 14.67
N ASP A 150 11.56 9.09 13.47
CA ASP A 150 11.99 8.43 12.25
C ASP A 150 11.21 7.13 11.94
N GLY A 151 9.93 7.08 12.33
CA GLY A 151 9.07 5.92 12.20
C GLY A 151 8.96 5.34 10.78
N LEU A 152 9.03 6.18 9.74
CA LEU A 152 9.02 5.74 8.34
C LEU A 152 10.15 4.77 7.98
N ARG A 153 11.27 4.77 8.72
CA ARG A 153 12.36 3.80 8.52
C ARG A 153 11.92 2.35 8.76
N TYR A 154 10.83 2.15 9.50
CA TYR A 154 10.28 0.83 9.80
C TYR A 154 9.29 0.33 8.74
N GLN A 155 9.03 1.13 7.70
CA GLN A 155 8.21 0.72 6.56
C GLN A 155 9.04 -0.01 5.48
N SER A 156 8.36 -0.65 4.54
CA SER A 156 9.01 -1.27 3.38
C SER A 156 9.48 -0.21 2.37
N ALA A 157 10.53 -0.51 1.60
CA ALA A 157 10.99 0.37 0.53
C ALA A 157 9.87 0.60 -0.51
N ARG A 158 9.10 -0.45 -0.81
CA ARG A 158 8.00 -0.39 -1.78
C ARG A 158 6.84 0.47 -1.31
N TYR A 159 6.51 0.46 -0.01
CA TYR A 159 5.56 1.41 0.56
C TYR A 159 6.01 2.86 0.35
N LEU A 160 7.27 3.16 0.68
CA LEU A 160 7.81 4.51 0.54
C LEU A 160 7.86 4.94 -0.93
N ALA A 161 8.27 4.04 -1.84
CA ALA A 161 8.24 4.30 -3.27
C ALA A 161 6.82 4.62 -3.77
N GLY A 162 5.80 3.87 -3.35
CA GLY A 162 4.41 4.16 -3.69
C GLY A 162 3.97 5.55 -3.21
N ARG A 163 4.36 5.95 -2.00
CA ARG A 163 4.08 7.31 -1.46
C ARG A 163 4.78 8.43 -2.23
N VAL A 164 5.95 8.16 -2.81
CA VAL A 164 6.64 9.10 -3.69
C VAL A 164 5.89 9.23 -5.01
N MET A 165 5.47 8.11 -5.62
CA MET A 165 4.67 8.12 -6.85
C MET A 165 3.34 8.86 -6.66
N ASP A 166 2.67 8.65 -5.52
CA ASP A 166 1.48 9.42 -5.13
C ASP A 166 1.74 10.93 -5.07
N SER A 167 3.00 11.31 -4.82
CA SER A 167 3.47 12.71 -4.85
C SER A 167 3.77 13.19 -6.28
N GLY A 168 3.38 12.47 -7.33
CA GLY A 168 3.57 12.87 -8.74
C GLY A 168 5.02 13.10 -9.12
N GLU A 169 5.95 12.46 -8.41
CA GLU A 169 7.37 12.48 -8.70
C GLU A 169 7.85 11.06 -8.95
N SER A 170 8.61 10.85 -10.02
CA SER A 170 9.35 9.62 -10.25
C SER A 170 10.80 9.82 -9.80
N LEU A 171 11.26 9.02 -8.83
CA LEU A 171 12.67 9.00 -8.41
C LEU A 171 13.53 8.13 -9.35
N ALA A 172 13.09 7.92 -10.60
CA ALA A 172 13.79 7.06 -11.55
C ALA A 172 15.22 7.58 -11.78
N ASP A 173 16.18 6.76 -11.34
CA ASP A 173 17.63 6.88 -11.40
C ASP A 173 18.21 8.18 -11.97
N GLU A 174 18.76 9.03 -11.08
CA GLU A 174 19.89 9.90 -11.42
C GLU A 174 21.13 9.01 -11.66
N THR A 175 21.16 8.30 -12.78
CA THR A 175 22.37 7.66 -13.27
C THR A 175 23.32 8.76 -13.80
N PRO A 176 24.60 8.80 -13.38
CA PRO A 176 25.50 9.90 -13.73
C PRO A 176 25.85 10.01 -15.21
N ASP A 177 25.45 9.03 -16.04
CA ASP A 177 25.77 8.95 -17.46
C ASP A 177 24.53 9.06 -18.37
N ARG A 178 23.42 9.62 -17.89
CA ARG A 178 22.22 9.89 -18.72
C ARG A 178 22.37 11.24 -19.44
N GLU A 179 22.23 11.27 -20.76
CA GLU A 179 22.04 12.52 -21.50
C GLU A 179 20.68 13.12 -21.13
N LEU A 180 20.72 14.15 -20.30
CA LEU A 180 19.55 14.88 -19.82
C LEU A 180 18.78 15.47 -21.01
N SER A 181 17.47 15.24 -21.09
CA SER A 181 16.61 15.93 -22.07
C SER A 181 16.70 17.45 -21.88
N SER A 182 16.36 18.25 -22.90
CA SER A 182 16.47 19.72 -22.81
C SER A 182 15.71 20.34 -21.62
N GLY A 183 14.62 19.69 -21.17
CA GLY A 183 13.88 20.04 -19.97
C GLY A 183 14.62 19.64 -18.68
N GLU A 184 15.12 18.40 -18.60
CA GLU A 184 15.89 17.92 -17.44
C GLU A 184 17.23 18.64 -17.31
N ALA A 185 17.88 19.00 -18.41
CA ALA A 185 19.10 19.81 -18.41
C ALA A 185 18.81 21.23 -17.90
N LEU A 186 17.63 21.79 -18.19
CA LEU A 186 17.19 23.07 -17.64
C LEU A 186 16.88 22.95 -16.15
N VAL A 187 16.17 21.90 -15.71
CA VAL A 187 15.90 21.64 -14.29
C VAL A 187 17.19 21.36 -13.52
N ALA A 188 18.11 20.59 -14.07
CA ALA A 188 19.42 20.33 -13.49
C ALA A 188 20.25 21.62 -13.39
N ARG A 189 20.21 22.49 -14.41
CA ARG A 189 20.90 23.79 -14.39
C ARG A 189 20.26 24.77 -13.41
N LEU A 190 18.94 24.74 -13.25
CA LEU A 190 18.20 25.52 -12.26
C LEU A 190 18.47 25.01 -10.83
N LYS A 191 18.49 23.68 -10.63
CA LYS A 191 18.89 23.07 -9.35
C LYS A 191 20.36 23.38 -9.03
N ALA A 192 21.24 23.35 -10.02
CA ALA A 192 22.65 23.70 -9.87
C ALA A 192 22.82 25.18 -9.53
N SER A 193 22.12 26.10 -10.20
CA SER A 193 22.17 27.53 -9.85
C SER A 193 21.53 27.83 -8.48
N LEU A 194 20.51 27.07 -8.08
CA LEU A 194 19.94 27.10 -6.73
C LEU A 194 20.91 26.54 -5.67
N ALA A 195 21.69 25.52 -6.00
CA ALA A 195 22.73 24.99 -5.14
C ALA A 195 23.93 25.95 -5.04
N GLU A 196 24.30 26.61 -6.14
CA GLU A 196 25.37 27.61 -6.20
C GLU A 196 25.00 28.88 -5.41
N SER A 197 23.73 29.31 -5.50
CA SER A 197 23.20 30.38 -4.67
C SER A 197 23.11 29.99 -3.18
N LYS A 198 22.79 28.73 -2.86
CA LYS A 198 22.85 28.22 -1.48
C LYS A 198 24.29 28.05 -0.96
N ALA A 199 25.26 27.70 -1.81
CA ALA A 199 26.66 27.58 -1.44
C ALA A 199 27.30 28.97 -1.18
N ALA A 200 26.82 30.01 -1.86
CA ALA A 200 27.17 31.40 -1.57
C ALA A 200 26.67 31.88 -0.19
N GLU A 201 25.73 31.17 0.44
CA GLU A 201 25.23 31.42 1.80
C GLU A 201 25.87 30.52 2.89
N GLY A 202 26.91 29.73 2.55
CA GLY A 202 27.81 29.14 3.56
C GLY A 202 27.40 27.80 4.18
N GLY A 203 27.01 26.82 3.36
CA GLY A 203 26.85 25.41 3.78
C GLY A 203 27.78 24.46 3.01
N GLU A 204 28.67 23.75 3.71
CA GLU A 204 29.58 22.75 3.13
C GLU A 204 28.82 21.53 2.56
N ALA A 205 29.08 21.19 1.30
CA ALA A 205 28.57 19.98 0.65
C ALA A 205 29.55 18.81 0.84
N GLN A 206 29.12 17.76 1.55
CA GLN A 206 29.83 16.50 1.66
C GLN A 206 29.29 15.48 0.64
N ALA A 207 30.17 15.01 -0.24
CA ALA A 207 29.88 13.91 -1.16
C ALA A 207 29.87 12.58 -0.41
N ALA A 208 28.83 11.77 -0.60
CA ALA A 208 28.70 10.43 -0.01
C ALA A 208 28.79 9.32 -1.10
N PRO A 209 29.36 8.15 -0.78
CA PRO A 209 29.66 7.11 -1.76
C PRO A 209 28.45 6.20 -2.06
N ALA A 210 28.49 5.57 -3.24
CA ALA A 210 27.47 4.65 -3.76
C ALA A 210 27.30 3.37 -2.92
N ALA A 211 26.05 2.93 -2.70
CA ALA A 211 25.74 1.65 -2.05
C ALA A 211 24.41 1.00 -2.51
N VAL A 212 24.47 -0.32 -2.59
CA VAL A 212 23.47 -1.34 -2.99
C VAL A 212 22.22 -1.33 -2.10
N ASP A 213 21.02 -1.37 -2.73
CA ASP A 213 19.64 -1.64 -2.25
C ASP A 213 19.09 -0.88 -1.01
N GLY A 214 19.94 -0.38 -0.12
CA GLY A 214 19.62 0.63 0.90
C GLY A 214 19.46 2.04 0.32
N GLY A 215 19.88 2.25 -0.94
CA GLY A 215 19.84 3.55 -1.61
C GLY A 215 18.42 4.06 -1.86
N ALA A 216 17.55 3.25 -2.46
CA ALA A 216 16.21 3.66 -2.86
C ALA A 216 15.33 4.03 -1.66
N LYS A 217 15.38 3.21 -0.59
CA LYS A 217 14.64 3.48 0.64
C LYS A 217 15.08 4.79 1.30
N GLU A 218 16.39 4.99 1.43
CA GLU A 218 16.94 6.21 2.02
C GLU A 218 16.67 7.44 1.15
N GLN A 219 16.66 7.28 -0.18
CA GLN A 219 16.29 8.35 -1.12
C GLN A 219 14.84 8.79 -0.90
N SER A 220 13.89 7.85 -0.76
CA SER A 220 12.50 8.21 -0.43
C SER A 220 12.37 8.89 0.93
N LEU A 221 13.12 8.43 1.95
CA LEU A 221 13.11 9.06 3.27
C LEU A 221 13.65 10.49 3.24
N ARG A 222 14.77 10.72 2.54
CA ARG A 222 15.33 12.06 2.32
C ARG A 222 14.35 12.95 1.57
N TYR A 223 13.75 12.42 0.50
CA TYR A 223 12.72 13.13 -0.27
C TYR A 223 11.58 13.64 0.64
N PHE A 224 10.99 12.77 1.48
CA PHE A 224 9.89 13.19 2.35
C PHE A 224 10.31 14.24 3.39
N ARG A 225 11.49 14.09 3.98
CA ARG A 225 12.04 15.07 4.92
C ARG A 225 12.23 16.43 4.24
N ASP A 226 12.82 16.44 3.05
CA ASP A 226 13.08 17.67 2.30
C ASP A 226 11.78 18.30 1.83
N ALA A 227 10.84 17.50 1.31
CA ALA A 227 9.52 17.96 0.90
C ALA A 227 8.73 18.56 2.07
N PHE A 228 8.80 17.98 3.28
CA PHE A 228 8.18 18.52 4.48
C PHE A 228 8.81 19.84 4.91
N ASN A 229 10.13 19.93 4.88
CA ASN A 229 10.84 21.15 5.28
C ASN A 229 10.62 22.31 4.29
N GLN A 230 10.36 21.99 3.02
CA GLN A 230 10.02 22.97 1.98
C GLN A 230 8.53 23.32 1.94
N ASP A 231 7.68 22.60 2.68
CA ASP A 231 6.24 22.81 2.69
C ASP A 231 5.87 24.05 3.51
N THR A 232 5.54 25.14 2.82
CA THR A 232 5.12 26.41 3.42
C THR A 232 3.67 26.40 3.90
N ASP A 233 2.87 25.44 3.44
CA ASP A 233 1.43 25.35 3.73
C ASP A 233 1.13 24.38 4.91
N ARG A 234 2.19 24.03 5.67
CA ARG A 234 2.09 23.19 6.85
C ARG A 234 1.36 23.91 7.98
N ILE A 235 0.61 23.15 8.76
CA ILE A 235 -0.09 23.66 9.93
C ILE A 235 0.89 23.76 11.09
N GLY A 236 1.27 24.99 11.44
CA GLY A 236 2.13 25.28 12.60
C GLY A 236 3.62 25.10 12.37
N ASP A 237 4.40 25.37 13.42
CA ASP A 237 5.87 25.30 13.41
C ASP A 237 6.39 23.91 13.79
N GLU A 238 5.71 22.85 13.33
CA GLU A 238 6.13 21.48 13.62
C GLU A 238 7.45 21.13 12.92
N GLN A 239 8.35 20.49 13.66
CA GLN A 239 9.57 19.92 13.11
C GLN A 239 9.31 18.53 12.53
N TRP A 240 10.07 18.15 11.50
CA TRP A 240 10.01 16.81 10.95
C TRP A 240 10.42 15.77 12.00
N GLN A 241 9.47 14.89 12.35
CA GLN A 241 9.71 13.71 13.19
C GLN A 241 9.76 12.44 12.35
N GLY A 242 9.11 12.40 11.19
CA GLY A 242 9.03 11.21 10.34
C GLY A 242 8.28 10.05 10.97
N SER A 243 7.43 10.29 11.98
CA SER A 243 6.51 9.30 12.51
C SER A 243 5.32 9.10 11.56
N GLY A 244 4.72 7.91 11.54
CA GLY A 244 3.51 7.67 10.73
C GLY A 244 2.34 8.59 11.09
N SER A 245 2.19 8.92 12.38
CA SER A 245 1.15 9.83 12.88
C SER A 245 1.30 11.28 12.39
N GLN A 246 2.53 11.73 12.11
CA GLN A 246 2.78 13.02 11.44
C GLN A 246 2.69 12.87 9.91
N PHE A 247 3.32 11.83 9.37
CA PHE A 247 3.48 11.66 7.93
C PHE A 247 2.16 11.44 7.21
N ILE A 248 1.27 10.58 7.70
CA ILE A 248 0.00 10.25 7.03
C ILE A 248 -0.86 11.52 6.80
N PRO A 249 -1.23 12.30 7.83
CA PRO A 249 -2.05 13.49 7.63
C PRO A 249 -1.32 14.57 6.82
N TRP A 250 0.00 14.74 6.97
CA TRP A 250 0.77 15.68 6.17
C TRP A 250 0.78 15.30 4.69
N HIS A 251 1.12 14.05 4.36
CA HIS A 251 1.17 13.54 2.99
C HIS A 251 -0.22 13.58 2.35
N TYR A 252 -1.25 13.21 3.09
CA TYR A 252 -2.64 13.31 2.66
C TYR A 252 -3.05 14.75 2.34
N ARG A 253 -2.76 15.70 3.24
CA ARG A 253 -3.00 17.13 3.04
C ARG A 253 -2.27 17.63 1.78
N ARG A 254 -0.99 17.30 1.65
CA ARG A 254 -0.14 17.76 0.54
C ARG A 254 -0.67 17.28 -0.80
N ASN A 255 -1.12 16.03 -0.91
CA ASN A 255 -1.65 15.50 -2.17
C ASN A 255 -3.03 16.06 -2.51
N LEU A 256 -3.92 16.19 -1.54
CA LEU A 256 -5.19 16.86 -1.75
C LEU A 256 -4.99 18.34 -2.10
N GLY A 257 -4.07 19.03 -1.42
CA GLY A 257 -3.76 20.45 -1.56
C GLY A 257 -3.36 20.90 -2.96
N ARG A 258 -2.85 19.98 -3.79
CA ARG A 258 -2.50 20.23 -5.20
C ARG A 258 -3.73 20.55 -6.04
N TYR A 259 -4.84 19.90 -5.73
CA TYR A 259 -6.07 19.94 -6.50
C TYR A 259 -7.17 20.71 -5.77
N PHE A 260 -7.14 20.72 -4.43
CA PHE A 260 -8.14 21.32 -3.55
C PHE A 260 -7.48 22.22 -2.52
N ARG A 261 -7.71 23.54 -2.64
CA ARG A 261 -7.12 24.55 -1.74
C ARG A 261 -8.10 25.16 -0.74
N ASP A 262 -9.32 24.65 -0.67
CA ASP A 262 -10.32 25.13 0.29
C ASP A 262 -10.06 24.54 1.69
N PRO A 263 -9.66 25.36 2.69
CA PRO A 263 -9.40 24.87 4.03
C PRO A 263 -10.64 24.30 4.73
N GLU A 264 -11.85 24.79 4.41
CA GLU A 264 -13.08 24.33 5.06
C GLU A 264 -13.42 22.87 4.69
N VAL A 265 -12.96 22.42 3.52
CA VAL A 265 -13.09 21.04 3.07
C VAL A 265 -11.88 20.20 3.47
N LEU A 266 -10.67 20.76 3.34
CA LEU A 266 -9.42 20.02 3.53
C LEU A 266 -9.16 19.69 5.00
N GLU A 267 -9.34 20.64 5.92
CA GLU A 267 -9.00 20.44 7.35
C GLU A 267 -9.81 19.32 8.01
N PRO A 268 -11.15 19.22 7.82
CA PRO A 268 -11.91 18.09 8.36
C PRO A 268 -11.48 16.73 7.82
N MET A 269 -11.11 16.64 6.54
CA MET A 269 -10.65 15.39 5.93
C MET A 269 -9.30 14.95 6.50
N VAL A 270 -8.35 15.88 6.61
CA VAL A 270 -7.03 15.62 7.21
C VAL A 270 -7.18 15.18 8.68
N ALA A 271 -8.04 15.86 9.45
CA ALA A 271 -8.34 15.49 10.83
C ALA A 271 -9.02 14.11 10.92
N GLY A 272 -9.90 13.79 9.95
CA GLY A 272 -10.52 12.48 9.80
C GLY A 272 -9.49 11.37 9.65
N ILE A 273 -8.58 11.51 8.68
CA ILE A 273 -7.50 10.55 8.42
C ILE A 273 -6.55 10.39 9.62
N ALA A 274 -6.19 11.49 10.30
CA ALA A 274 -5.35 11.42 11.51
C ALA A 274 -6.05 10.61 12.62
N LYS A 275 -7.35 10.84 12.81
CA LYS A 275 -8.18 10.12 13.78
C LYS A 275 -8.32 8.65 13.40
N GLU A 276 -8.59 8.34 12.13
CA GLU A 276 -8.70 6.99 11.60
C GLU A 276 -7.40 6.19 11.81
N GLY A 277 -6.26 6.79 11.50
CA GLY A 277 -4.94 6.19 11.77
C GLY A 277 -4.75 5.83 13.24
N THR A 278 -5.15 6.72 14.15
CA THR A 278 -5.08 6.47 15.60
C THR A 278 -6.06 5.38 16.04
N ILE A 279 -7.29 5.38 15.52
CA ILE A 279 -8.30 4.35 15.81
C ILE A 279 -7.83 2.99 15.33
N LEU A 280 -7.31 2.90 14.11
CA LEU A 280 -6.85 1.64 13.54
C LEU A 280 -5.63 1.11 14.30
N PHE A 281 -4.67 1.96 14.66
CA PHE A 281 -3.53 1.59 15.49
C PHE A 281 -3.98 0.88 16.78
N TRP A 282 -4.86 1.51 17.56
CA TRP A 282 -5.37 0.91 18.80
C TRP A 282 -6.29 -0.29 18.54
N GLY A 283 -7.06 -0.26 17.46
CA GLY A 283 -7.91 -1.37 17.02
C GLY A 283 -7.10 -2.64 16.75
N ILE A 284 -5.96 -2.52 16.07
CA ILE A 284 -5.03 -3.63 15.81
C ILE A 284 -4.46 -4.18 17.13
N ILE A 285 -4.03 -3.30 18.05
CA ILE A 285 -3.53 -3.72 19.38
C ILE A 285 -4.60 -4.48 20.15
N VAL A 286 -5.83 -3.96 20.20
CA VAL A 286 -6.96 -4.63 20.86
C VAL A 286 -7.26 -5.97 20.19
N ALA A 287 -7.25 -6.04 18.85
CA ALA A 287 -7.46 -7.29 18.11
C ALA A 287 -6.40 -8.34 18.46
N MET A 288 -5.12 -7.96 18.55
CA MET A 288 -4.04 -8.86 18.97
C MET A 288 -4.25 -9.41 20.39
N ILE A 289 -4.64 -8.54 21.34
CA ILE A 289 -4.93 -8.94 22.73
C ILE A 289 -6.12 -9.90 22.76
N VAL A 290 -7.18 -9.61 22.01
CA VAL A 290 -8.37 -10.46 21.91
C VAL A 290 -8.03 -11.81 21.29
N LEU A 291 -7.22 -11.86 20.23
CA LEU A 291 -6.78 -13.10 19.59
C LEU A 291 -5.98 -13.99 20.55
N VAL A 292 -5.11 -13.41 21.37
CA VAL A 292 -4.42 -14.12 22.46
C VAL A 292 -5.43 -14.62 23.49
N GLY A 293 -6.40 -13.78 23.88
CA GLY A 293 -7.47 -14.18 24.80
C GLY A 293 -8.30 -15.38 24.31
N ILE A 294 -8.72 -15.36 23.04
CA ILE A 294 -9.51 -16.41 22.39
C ILE A 294 -8.72 -17.72 22.30
N THR A 295 -7.42 -17.64 22.03
CA THR A 295 -6.57 -18.81 21.86
C THR A 295 -6.15 -19.50 23.17
N ARG A 296 -6.53 -18.94 24.34
CA ARG A 296 -6.39 -19.56 25.67
C ARG A 296 -7.17 -20.86 25.80
N ARG A 297 -8.37 -20.92 25.22
CA ARG A 297 -9.20 -22.13 25.29
C ARG A 297 -8.87 -23.02 24.08
N PRO A 298 -8.26 -24.20 24.28
CA PRO A 298 -8.15 -25.16 23.19
C PRO A 298 -9.56 -25.55 22.76
N GLY A 299 -9.89 -25.34 21.49
CA GLY A 299 -11.24 -25.59 20.97
C GLY A 299 -11.38 -25.17 19.51
N GLY A 300 -12.37 -25.75 18.84
CA GLY A 300 -12.55 -25.59 17.39
C GLY A 300 -12.81 -24.15 16.94
N ALA A 301 -13.40 -23.29 17.79
CA ALA A 301 -13.70 -21.91 17.42
C ALA A 301 -12.44 -21.04 17.28
N ALA A 302 -11.49 -21.15 18.21
CA ALA A 302 -10.23 -20.41 18.15
C ALA A 302 -9.37 -20.85 16.96
N GLU A 303 -9.31 -22.17 16.69
CA GLU A 303 -8.57 -22.70 15.54
C GLU A 303 -9.21 -22.27 14.21
N LYS A 304 -10.55 -22.27 14.12
CA LYS A 304 -11.27 -21.75 12.96
C LYS A 304 -10.98 -20.27 12.75
N LEU A 305 -10.97 -19.45 13.81
CA LEU A 305 -10.68 -18.02 13.69
C LEU A 305 -9.27 -17.77 13.12
N LEU A 306 -8.26 -18.49 13.63
CA LEU A 306 -6.86 -18.34 13.18
C LEU A 306 -6.64 -18.70 11.71
N THR A 307 -7.53 -19.50 11.11
CA THR A 307 -7.39 -19.94 9.71
C THR A 307 -8.40 -19.28 8.78
N LEU A 308 -9.67 -19.16 9.20
CA LEU A 308 -10.74 -18.59 8.39
C LEU A 308 -10.60 -17.08 8.22
N ALA A 309 -10.16 -16.35 9.25
CA ALA A 309 -9.95 -14.91 9.09
C ALA A 309 -8.86 -14.61 8.03
N PRO A 310 -7.66 -15.24 8.08
CA PRO A 310 -6.71 -15.11 6.97
C PRO A 310 -7.22 -15.66 5.64
N ALA A 311 -7.91 -16.81 5.63
CA ALA A 311 -8.46 -17.36 4.38
C ALA A 311 -9.49 -16.43 3.71
N GLY A 312 -10.09 -15.49 4.46
CA GLY A 312 -10.97 -14.44 3.94
C GLY A 312 -10.25 -13.31 3.19
N LEU A 313 -8.91 -13.27 3.15
CA LEU A 313 -8.11 -12.21 2.52
C LEU A 313 -8.61 -11.77 1.13
N PRO A 314 -8.82 -12.66 0.13
CA PRO A 314 -9.28 -12.23 -1.19
C PRO A 314 -10.69 -11.61 -1.15
N LEU A 315 -11.57 -12.09 -0.26
CA LEU A 315 -12.90 -11.51 -0.09
C LEU A 315 -12.83 -10.13 0.56
N PHE A 316 -12.04 -9.99 1.63
CA PHE A 316 -11.85 -8.70 2.29
C PHE A 316 -11.26 -7.65 1.36
N PHE A 317 -10.28 -8.04 0.52
CA PHE A 317 -9.73 -7.17 -0.50
C PHE A 317 -10.81 -6.65 -1.47
N VAL A 318 -11.64 -7.53 -2.03
CA VAL A 318 -12.69 -7.11 -2.99
C VAL A 318 -13.72 -6.20 -2.31
N ILE A 319 -14.09 -6.48 -1.06
CA ILE A 319 -15.02 -5.64 -0.29
C ILE A 319 -14.41 -4.25 -0.09
N GLU A 320 -13.20 -4.17 0.44
CA GLU A 320 -12.51 -2.91 0.72
C GLU A 320 -12.30 -2.09 -0.55
N TYR A 321 -11.81 -2.73 -1.61
CA TYR A 321 -11.67 -2.12 -2.93
C TYR A 321 -13.01 -1.55 -3.44
N SER A 322 -14.10 -2.32 -3.33
CA SER A 322 -15.42 -1.88 -3.78
C SER A 322 -15.96 -0.71 -2.95
N VAL A 323 -15.69 -0.69 -1.64
CA VAL A 323 -16.08 0.41 -0.74
C VAL A 323 -15.34 1.69 -1.11
N TRP A 324 -14.04 1.63 -1.37
CA TRP A 324 -13.27 2.79 -1.81
C TRP A 324 -13.74 3.31 -3.17
N LEU A 325 -13.95 2.43 -4.14
CA LEU A 325 -14.52 2.84 -5.44
C LEU A 325 -15.88 3.52 -5.27
N TRP A 326 -16.77 2.94 -4.47
CA TRP A 326 -18.06 3.55 -4.18
C TRP A 326 -17.89 4.94 -3.54
N TRP A 327 -17.00 5.06 -2.56
CA TRP A 327 -16.72 6.34 -1.90
C TRP A 327 -16.27 7.40 -2.91
N TYR A 328 -15.31 7.07 -3.78
CA TYR A 328 -14.82 7.96 -4.84
C TYR A 328 -15.92 8.46 -5.78
N GLY A 329 -16.81 7.56 -6.22
CA GLY A 329 -17.88 7.93 -7.14
C GLY A 329 -19.09 8.61 -6.49
N HIS A 330 -19.15 8.67 -5.15
CA HIS A 330 -20.26 9.32 -4.40
C HIS A 330 -19.81 10.56 -3.60
N HIS A 331 -18.51 10.76 -3.42
CA HIS A 331 -17.93 11.91 -2.74
C HIS A 331 -17.08 12.69 -3.74
N MET A 332 -17.72 13.24 -4.76
CA MET A 332 -17.07 14.09 -5.75
C MET A 332 -17.12 15.55 -5.31
N ASN A 333 -16.06 16.28 -5.60
CA ASN A 333 -15.95 17.71 -5.35
C ASN A 333 -16.67 18.52 -6.46
N GLU A 334 -17.37 19.58 -6.05
CA GLU A 334 -18.09 20.49 -6.95
C GLU A 334 -17.15 21.33 -7.85
N MET A 335 -15.85 21.40 -7.52
CA MET A 335 -14.83 22.13 -8.28
C MET A 335 -14.34 21.41 -9.54
N GLY A 336 -14.82 20.19 -9.83
CA GLY A 336 -14.49 19.49 -11.07
C GLY A 336 -14.97 20.25 -12.30
N ALA A 337 -14.16 20.28 -13.37
CA ALA A 337 -14.54 20.92 -14.64
C ALA A 337 -15.79 20.27 -15.27
N PHE A 338 -16.02 18.99 -14.98
CA PHE A 338 -17.21 18.25 -15.37
C PHE A 338 -17.90 17.65 -14.15
N THR A 339 -19.18 17.98 -13.94
CA THR A 339 -19.98 17.37 -12.88
C THR A 339 -20.59 16.06 -13.38
N LEU A 340 -20.15 14.94 -12.81
CA LEU A 340 -20.79 13.64 -13.03
C LEU A 340 -21.87 13.39 -11.98
N LYS A 341 -22.91 12.64 -12.36
CA LYS A 341 -23.85 12.09 -11.36
C LYS A 341 -23.12 11.04 -10.52
N PRO A 342 -23.49 10.86 -9.24
CA PRO A 342 -22.94 9.79 -8.43
C PRO A 342 -23.02 8.46 -9.16
N PHE A 343 -21.91 7.74 -9.19
CA PHE A 343 -21.77 6.47 -9.88
C PHE A 343 -20.86 5.55 -9.09
N MET A 344 -20.82 4.27 -9.49
CA MET A 344 -19.84 3.33 -8.95
C MET A 344 -18.80 3.08 -10.04
N PRO A 345 -17.53 3.44 -9.82
CA PRO A 345 -16.44 3.01 -10.69
C PRO A 345 -16.47 1.49 -10.85
N THR A 346 -16.04 1.03 -12.03
CA THR A 346 -16.14 -0.39 -12.41
C THR A 346 -15.29 -1.26 -11.49
N VAL A 347 -15.95 -2.08 -10.67
CA VAL A 347 -15.24 -3.02 -9.79
C VAL A 347 -14.61 -4.15 -10.59
N PHE A 348 -15.34 -4.75 -11.52
CA PHE A 348 -14.86 -5.86 -12.33
C PHE A 348 -15.46 -5.80 -13.73
N GLY A 349 -14.63 -6.07 -14.75
CA GLY A 349 -15.03 -6.07 -16.14
C GLY A 349 -14.78 -4.73 -16.82
N GLN A 350 -15.53 -4.48 -17.89
CA GLN A 350 -15.49 -3.25 -18.65
C GLN A 350 -16.73 -2.40 -18.33
N GLY A 351 -16.51 -1.12 -18.10
CA GLY A 351 -17.55 -0.12 -17.90
C GLY A 351 -17.25 1.15 -18.69
N LYS A 352 -18.14 2.13 -18.57
CA LYS A 352 -18.00 3.42 -19.26
C LYS A 352 -18.39 4.56 -18.34
N VAL A 353 -17.52 5.55 -18.25
CA VAL A 353 -17.73 6.78 -17.48
C VAL A 353 -17.46 7.95 -18.42
N ALA A 354 -18.52 8.66 -18.80
CA ALA A 354 -18.47 9.68 -19.85
C ALA A 354 -17.84 9.13 -21.16
N GLN A 355 -16.69 9.69 -21.59
CA GLN A 355 -15.96 9.26 -22.79
C GLN A 355 -14.87 8.21 -22.48
N PHE A 356 -14.66 7.86 -21.21
CA PHE A 356 -13.67 6.88 -20.79
C PHE A 356 -14.27 5.48 -20.76
N THR A 357 -13.60 4.54 -21.42
CA THR A 357 -13.79 3.11 -21.19
C THR A 357 -12.93 2.71 -20.01
N THR A 358 -13.55 2.12 -18.99
CA THR A 358 -12.86 1.71 -17.77
C THR A 358 -12.73 0.19 -17.76
N ASN A 359 -11.52 -0.32 -17.65
CA ASN A 359 -11.25 -1.75 -17.52
C ASN A 359 -10.75 -2.04 -16.11
N SER A 360 -11.28 -3.07 -15.44
CA SER A 360 -10.90 -3.42 -14.06
C SER A 360 -10.88 -4.94 -13.89
N TYR A 361 -9.71 -5.50 -13.60
CA TYR A 361 -9.53 -6.95 -13.53
C TYR A 361 -8.51 -7.38 -12.47
N PRO A 362 -8.64 -8.60 -11.94
CA PRO A 362 -7.64 -9.17 -11.04
C PRO A 362 -6.31 -9.36 -11.76
N GLU A 363 -5.22 -9.11 -11.03
CA GLU A 363 -3.86 -9.39 -11.49
C GLU A 363 -3.28 -10.64 -10.80
N TYR A 364 -2.06 -11.05 -11.15
CA TYR A 364 -1.49 -12.29 -10.61
C TYR A 364 -1.40 -12.31 -9.08
N GLY A 365 -1.24 -11.16 -8.42
CA GLY A 365 -1.23 -11.07 -6.96
C GLY A 365 -2.57 -11.47 -6.33
N PHE A 366 -3.71 -11.19 -6.97
CA PHE A 366 -5.00 -11.70 -6.51
C PHE A 366 -5.08 -13.24 -6.68
N GLY A 367 -4.50 -13.78 -7.75
CA GLY A 367 -4.32 -15.23 -7.91
C GLY A 367 -3.54 -15.87 -6.75
N LEU A 368 -2.49 -15.19 -6.26
CA LEU A 368 -1.75 -15.62 -5.08
C LEU A 368 -2.61 -15.57 -3.80
N MET A 369 -3.47 -14.57 -3.64
CA MET A 369 -4.43 -14.51 -2.51
C MET A 369 -5.45 -15.65 -2.55
N ILE A 370 -5.94 -16.02 -3.74
CA ILE A 370 -6.83 -17.17 -3.92
C ILE A 370 -6.10 -18.47 -3.56
N LEU A 371 -4.88 -18.67 -4.06
CA LEU A 371 -4.06 -19.83 -3.70
C LEU A 371 -3.82 -19.90 -2.19
N PHE A 372 -3.46 -18.79 -1.57
CA PHE A 372 -3.29 -18.68 -0.12
C PHE A 372 -4.56 -19.12 0.63
N SER A 373 -5.73 -18.62 0.24
CA SER A 373 -7.02 -19.00 0.83
C SER A 373 -7.29 -20.50 0.68
N LEU A 374 -7.10 -21.05 -0.51
CA LEU A 374 -7.31 -22.48 -0.78
C LEU A 374 -6.38 -23.39 0.04
N LEU A 375 -5.10 -23.02 0.19
CA LEU A 375 -4.15 -23.77 1.02
C LEU A 375 -4.59 -23.80 2.49
N LEU A 376 -5.07 -22.68 3.01
CA LEU A 376 -5.55 -22.58 4.39
C LEU A 376 -6.83 -23.38 4.62
N LEU A 377 -7.79 -23.31 3.69
CA LEU A 377 -9.03 -24.08 3.75
C LEU A 377 -8.73 -25.59 3.68
N ALA A 378 -7.85 -26.02 2.78
CA ALA A 378 -7.42 -27.42 2.70
C ALA A 378 -6.70 -27.87 3.98
N ALA A 379 -5.81 -27.05 4.54
CA ALA A 379 -5.12 -27.34 5.79
C ALA A 379 -6.11 -27.50 6.96
N MET A 380 -7.16 -26.69 7.02
CA MET A 380 -8.21 -26.77 8.02
C MET A 380 -9.04 -28.04 7.89
N LEU A 381 -9.44 -28.41 6.67
CA LEU A 381 -10.21 -29.63 6.41
C LEU A 381 -9.44 -30.89 6.83
N LEU A 382 -8.16 -31.00 6.45
CA LEU A 382 -7.28 -32.11 6.84
C LEU A 382 -7.09 -32.23 8.36
N ARG A 383 -7.12 -31.10 9.08
CA ARG A 383 -7.05 -31.09 10.54
C ARG A 383 -8.35 -31.56 11.19
N ARG A 384 -9.51 -31.23 10.61
CA ARG A 384 -10.83 -31.64 11.09
C ARG A 384 -11.06 -33.14 10.97
N GLU A 385 -10.71 -33.73 9.81
CA GLU A 385 -10.85 -35.17 9.59
C GLU A 385 -10.04 -35.99 10.60
N ARG A 386 -8.86 -35.50 11.00
CA ARG A 386 -8.05 -36.16 12.02
C ARG A 386 -8.72 -36.18 13.40
N ILE A 387 -9.29 -35.05 13.84
CA ILE A 387 -9.95 -34.97 15.15
C ILE A 387 -11.11 -35.97 15.22
N LYS A 388 -11.84 -36.13 14.11
CA LYS A 388 -12.90 -37.13 14.02
C LYS A 388 -12.36 -38.57 14.10
N ASP A 389 -11.30 -38.88 13.34
CA ASP A 389 -10.65 -40.21 13.40
C ASP A 389 -10.07 -40.54 14.80
N ASP A 390 -9.62 -39.52 15.55
CA ASP A 390 -9.12 -39.67 16.93
C ASP A 390 -10.29 -39.81 17.96
N GLU A 391 -11.51 -39.38 17.63
CA GLU A 391 -12.72 -39.52 18.47
C GLU A 391 -13.47 -40.84 18.21
N ASP A 392 -13.41 -41.37 16.98
CA ASP A 392 -14.10 -42.59 16.55
C ASP A 392 -13.33 -43.89 16.90
N ASN A 393 -12.13 -43.80 17.47
CA ASN A 393 -11.18 -44.89 17.70
C ASN A 393 -10.67 -44.89 19.15
#